data_AF-A0A941QA10-F1
#
_entry.id   AF-A0A941QA10-F1
#
_cell.length_a   1.000
_cell.length_b   1.000
_cell.length_c   1.000
_cell.angle_alpha   90.00
_cell.angle_beta   90.00
_cell.angle_gamma   90.00
#
_symmetry.space_group_name_H-M   'P 1'
#
loop_
_entity.id
_entity.type
_entity.pdbx_description
1 polymer ?
#
loop_
_entity_poly.entity_id
_entity_poly.type
_entity_poly.pdbx_seq_one_letter_code
_entity_poly.pdbx_strand_id
1 'polypeptide(L)'
;MSNNLRYSISDEMLYGSIGGKSFSMKAYSGGGRGSTANMELCDLRHWSSQKKAPPAFSRSDRGGPLPPGHYLVNYYGVHEHLGRCAELSQTLTSLLYSDPFSSIGLSVTERSGFFIHGRGPKGSDGCIVPDKATDLRALLDAIESSPSPILLTVYSEGMNAEKIDAARFFGNVG
;
A
#
# COMPACT_ATOMS: atom_id res chain seq x y z
N MET A 1 8.68 -14.82 19.19
CA MET A 1 7.77 -13.66 18.96
C MET A 1 7.60 -13.49 17.47
N SER A 2 6.40 -13.15 16.99
CA SER A 2 6.13 -13.02 15.55
C SER A 2 6.46 -11.59 15.06
N ASN A 3 7.06 -11.50 13.87
CA ASN A 3 7.36 -10.28 13.13
C ASN A 3 6.71 -10.34 11.74
N ASN A 4 5.38 -10.35 11.74
CA ASN A 4 4.59 -10.42 10.53
C ASN A 4 3.48 -9.36 10.58
N LEU A 5 3.37 -8.61 9.51
CA LEU A 5 2.26 -7.71 9.23
C LEU A 5 1.48 -8.21 8.02
N ARG A 6 0.23 -7.82 7.97
CA ARG A 6 -0.73 -8.18 6.93
C ARG A 6 -1.54 -6.96 6.57
N TYR A 7 -1.60 -6.65 5.27
CA TYR A 7 -2.40 -5.55 4.75
C TYR A 7 -3.45 -6.07 3.77
N SER A 8 -4.72 -5.84 4.09
CA SER A 8 -5.85 -6.05 3.19
C SER A 8 -6.05 -4.79 2.35
N ILE A 9 -5.89 -4.89 1.03
CA ILE A 9 -6.24 -3.79 0.13
C ILE A 9 -7.75 -3.51 0.19
N SER A 10 -8.56 -4.56 0.19
CA SER A 10 -10.03 -4.47 0.12
C SER A 10 -10.65 -3.90 1.38
N ASP A 11 -10.19 -4.36 2.55
CA ASP A 11 -10.70 -3.90 3.84
C ASP A 11 -10.00 -2.61 4.30
N GLU A 12 -8.88 -2.26 3.66
CA GLU A 12 -7.97 -1.17 4.05
C GLU A 12 -7.56 -1.30 5.53
N MET A 13 -7.11 -2.50 5.89
CA MET A 13 -6.75 -2.86 7.26
C MET A 13 -5.32 -3.39 7.30
N LEU A 14 -4.52 -2.85 8.22
CA LEU A 14 -3.19 -3.34 8.56
C LEU A 14 -3.24 -4.01 9.94
N TYR A 15 -2.82 -5.25 10.04
CA TYR A 15 -2.78 -5.98 11.30
C TYR A 15 -1.59 -6.93 11.38
N GLY A 16 -1.32 -7.47 12.56
CA GLY A 16 -0.25 -8.42 12.80
C GLY A 16 0.48 -8.16 14.11
N SER A 17 1.73 -8.54 14.18
CA SER A 17 2.54 -8.36 15.39
C SER A 17 4.02 -8.14 15.08
N ILE A 18 4.67 -7.32 15.91
CA ILE A 18 6.11 -7.07 15.88
C ILE A 18 6.63 -7.12 17.31
N GLY A 19 7.62 -7.96 17.59
CA GLY A 19 8.25 -8.03 18.92
C GLY A 19 7.26 -8.25 20.07
N GLY A 20 6.17 -8.99 19.83
CA GLY A 20 5.11 -9.25 20.81
C GLY A 20 4.04 -8.15 20.95
N LYS A 21 4.21 -6.98 20.30
CA LYS A 21 3.15 -5.96 20.19
C LYS A 21 2.20 -6.34 19.06
N SER A 22 0.90 -6.28 19.32
CA SER A 22 -0.13 -6.55 18.32
C SER A 22 -0.67 -5.26 17.71
N PHE A 23 -0.99 -5.31 16.42
CA PHE A 23 -1.49 -4.19 15.64
C PHE A 23 -2.77 -4.61 14.91
N SER A 24 -3.74 -3.69 14.86
CA SER A 24 -4.94 -3.80 14.05
C SER A 24 -5.48 -2.39 13.84
N MET A 25 -5.31 -1.84 12.65
CA MET A 25 -5.63 -0.44 12.35
C MET A 25 -6.14 -0.27 10.92
N LYS A 26 -6.98 0.75 10.73
CA LYS A 26 -7.37 1.21 9.40
C LYS A 26 -6.14 1.86 8.73
N ALA A 27 -5.88 1.49 7.49
CA ALA A 27 -4.79 2.07 6.70
C ALA A 27 -5.16 2.06 5.22
N TYR A 28 -4.84 3.13 4.51
CA TYR A 28 -5.22 3.29 3.10
C TYR A 28 -4.03 3.09 2.15
N SER A 29 -4.30 2.81 0.87
CA SER A 29 -3.24 2.73 -0.14
C SER A 29 -3.71 3.08 -1.54
N GLY A 30 -3.06 4.02 -2.23
CA GLY A 30 -3.46 4.41 -3.59
C GLY A 30 -4.65 5.36 -3.66
N GLY A 31 -4.91 5.90 -4.84
CA GLY A 31 -6.00 6.84 -5.12
C GLY A 31 -5.85 8.19 -4.44
N GLY A 32 -4.66 8.55 -3.96
CA GLY A 32 -4.48 9.71 -3.10
C GLY A 32 -5.12 9.57 -1.71
N ARG A 33 -5.50 8.35 -1.30
CA ARG A 33 -6.13 8.11 0.01
C ARG A 33 -5.19 8.43 1.17
N GLY A 34 -5.75 8.86 2.29
CA GLY A 34 -5.00 9.44 3.41
C GLY A 34 -4.60 10.90 3.15
N SER A 35 -5.26 11.57 2.20
CA SER A 35 -5.07 13.00 1.94
C SER A 35 -5.67 13.82 3.08
N THR A 36 -5.02 14.91 3.46
CA THR A 36 -5.58 15.93 4.36
C THR A 36 -6.26 17.08 3.60
N ALA A 37 -6.20 17.07 2.27
CA ALA A 37 -6.72 18.10 1.38
C ALA A 37 -7.87 17.60 0.49
N ASN A 38 -8.51 16.49 0.87
CA ASN A 38 -9.61 15.87 0.13
C ASN A 38 -9.27 15.63 -1.36
N MET A 39 -8.09 15.06 -1.61
CA MET A 39 -7.59 14.71 -2.95
C MET A 39 -7.77 13.21 -3.28
N GLU A 40 -8.66 12.55 -2.57
CA GLU A 40 -8.88 11.11 -2.66
C GLU A 40 -9.80 10.79 -3.85
N LEU A 41 -9.39 9.81 -4.67
CA LEU A 41 -10.15 9.26 -5.76
C LEU A 41 -10.53 7.83 -5.40
N CYS A 42 -11.83 7.62 -5.16
CA CYS A 42 -12.40 6.32 -4.82
C CYS A 42 -12.96 5.58 -6.04
N ASP A 43 -12.72 6.08 -7.26
CA ASP A 43 -13.15 5.39 -8.49
C ASP A 43 -12.38 4.09 -8.71
N LEU A 44 -12.98 3.17 -9.45
CA LEU A 44 -12.46 1.80 -9.63
C LEU A 44 -11.09 1.73 -10.30
N ARG A 45 -10.72 2.72 -11.12
CA ARG A 45 -9.41 2.75 -11.79
C ARG A 45 -8.29 2.87 -10.77
N HIS A 46 -8.55 3.57 -9.67
CA HIS A 46 -7.59 3.77 -8.57
C HIS A 46 -7.51 2.60 -7.60
N TRP A 47 -8.26 1.52 -7.86
CA TRP A 47 -8.13 0.24 -7.16
C TRP A 47 -7.25 -0.78 -7.90
N SER A 48 -6.84 -0.49 -9.14
CA SER A 48 -5.88 -1.34 -9.86
C SER A 48 -4.47 -1.17 -9.31
N SER A 49 -3.87 -2.22 -8.77
CA SER A 49 -2.48 -2.19 -8.28
C SER A 49 -1.42 -2.04 -9.39
N GLN A 50 -1.83 -2.10 -10.66
CA GLN A 50 -0.94 -1.77 -11.79
C GLN A 50 -0.95 -0.28 -12.13
N LYS A 51 -1.94 0.49 -11.66
CA LYS A 51 -2.04 1.91 -12.00
C LYS A 51 -0.87 2.69 -11.39
N LYS A 52 0.02 3.16 -12.25
CA LYS A 52 1.10 4.06 -11.89
C LYS A 52 0.58 5.50 -11.89
N ALA A 53 0.98 6.28 -10.90
CA ALA A 53 0.73 7.72 -10.94
C ALA A 53 1.56 8.36 -12.08
N PRO A 54 1.05 9.41 -12.72
CA PRO A 54 1.82 10.16 -13.72
C PRO A 54 3.09 10.78 -13.11
N PRO A 55 4.16 10.98 -13.90
CA PRO A 55 5.40 11.59 -13.41
C PRO A 55 5.21 12.99 -12.83
N ALA A 56 4.32 13.78 -13.44
CA ALA A 56 3.87 15.05 -12.90
C ALA A 56 2.63 14.82 -12.04
N PHE A 57 2.58 15.44 -10.86
CA PHE A 57 1.43 15.33 -9.97
C PHE A 57 0.13 15.78 -10.67
N SER A 58 -0.88 14.90 -10.66
CA SER A 58 -2.22 15.19 -11.13
C SER A 58 -3.23 14.85 -10.06
N ARG A 59 -4.15 15.77 -9.75
CA ARG A 59 -5.23 15.50 -8.80
C ARG A 59 -6.27 14.54 -9.38
N SER A 60 -6.50 14.58 -10.69
CA SER A 60 -7.51 13.78 -11.39
C SER A 60 -7.00 12.43 -11.88
N ASP A 61 -5.69 12.18 -11.79
CA ASP A 61 -5.05 10.94 -12.23
C ASP A 61 -4.02 10.48 -11.20
N ARG A 62 -4.42 9.53 -10.34
CA ARG A 62 -3.68 9.07 -9.17
C ARG A 62 -3.18 7.63 -9.36
N GLY A 63 -2.24 7.20 -8.54
CA GLY A 63 -1.77 5.81 -8.55
C GLY A 63 -2.77 4.84 -7.90
N GLY A 64 -2.57 3.55 -8.12
CA GLY A 64 -3.34 2.50 -7.47
C GLY A 64 -2.78 2.06 -6.11
N PRO A 65 -3.42 1.10 -5.42
CA PRO A 65 -2.92 0.54 -4.18
C PRO A 65 -1.58 -0.18 -4.38
N LEU A 66 -0.90 -0.48 -3.28
CA LEU A 66 0.29 -1.33 -3.25
C LEU A 66 0.02 -2.66 -4.00
N PRO A 67 0.94 -3.16 -4.83
CA PRO A 67 0.85 -4.50 -5.41
C PRO A 67 0.71 -5.59 -4.33
N PRO A 68 -0.13 -6.64 -4.56
CA PRO A 68 -0.14 -7.82 -3.71
C PRO A 68 1.21 -8.54 -3.72
N GLY A 69 1.52 -9.22 -2.61
CA GLY A 69 2.77 -9.97 -2.44
C GLY A 69 3.46 -9.67 -1.12
N HIS A 70 4.71 -10.09 -1.01
CA HIS A 70 5.50 -9.91 0.20
C HIS A 70 6.47 -8.73 0.07
N TYR A 71 6.60 -7.99 1.17
CA TYR A 71 7.51 -6.88 1.32
C TYR A 71 8.33 -7.05 2.59
N LEU A 72 9.57 -6.59 2.56
CA LEU A 72 10.36 -6.39 3.78
C LEU A 72 10.14 -4.98 4.27
N VAL A 73 9.80 -4.85 5.55
CA VAL A 73 9.58 -3.55 6.20
C VAL A 73 10.87 -3.12 6.87
N ASN A 74 11.43 -2.00 6.42
CA ASN A 74 12.65 -1.42 6.96
C ASN A 74 12.35 -0.05 7.55
N TYR A 75 12.77 0.22 8.78
CA TYR A 75 12.66 1.57 9.32
C TYR A 75 13.54 2.52 8.50
N TYR A 76 12.94 3.60 7.98
CA TYR A 76 13.65 4.55 7.13
C TYR A 76 14.14 5.77 7.93
N GLY A 77 13.43 6.15 9.00
CA GLY A 77 13.66 7.40 9.70
C GLY A 77 12.79 8.51 9.12
N VAL A 78 13.34 9.72 8.96
CA VAL A 78 12.61 10.90 8.49
C VAL A 78 12.86 11.13 7.00
N HIS A 79 11.81 11.01 6.19
CA HIS A 79 11.82 11.34 4.77
C HIS A 79 11.37 12.78 4.54
N GLU A 80 12.02 13.48 3.61
CA GLU A 80 11.85 14.93 3.35
C GLU A 80 10.38 15.36 3.22
N HIS A 81 9.57 14.58 2.50
CA HIS A 81 8.17 14.91 2.23
C HIS A 81 7.13 14.07 2.99
N LEU A 82 7.54 12.94 3.57
CA LEU A 82 6.62 12.00 4.21
C LEU A 82 6.72 12.03 5.74
N GLY A 83 7.71 12.73 6.27
CA GLY A 83 8.04 12.69 7.68
C GLY A 83 8.58 11.32 8.07
N ARG A 84 8.33 10.92 9.32
CA ARG A 84 8.80 9.63 9.84
C ARG A 84 8.08 8.48 9.14
N CYS A 85 8.83 7.53 8.59
CA CYS A 85 8.28 6.43 7.79
C CYS A 85 9.10 5.13 7.87
N ALA A 86 8.54 4.08 7.30
CA ALA A 86 9.23 2.82 7.02
C ALA A 86 9.18 2.56 5.51
N GLU A 87 10.28 2.10 4.93
CA GLU A 87 10.37 1.66 3.54
C GLU A 87 9.80 0.24 3.41
N LEU A 88 9.14 -0.01 2.26
CA LEU A 88 8.65 -1.33 1.86
C LEU A 88 9.49 -1.85 0.69
N SER A 89 10.53 -2.62 1.00
CA SER A 89 11.37 -3.23 -0.03
C SER A 89 10.64 -4.40 -0.66
N GLN A 90 10.51 -4.35 -1.99
CA GLN A 90 9.84 -5.39 -2.76
C GLN A 90 10.61 -6.71 -2.70
N THR A 91 9.88 -7.81 -2.59
CA THR A 91 10.38 -9.16 -2.84
C THR A 91 9.95 -9.65 -4.22
N LEU A 92 10.46 -10.81 -4.65
CA LEU A 92 10.04 -11.45 -5.90
C LEU A 92 8.51 -11.57 -6.01
N THR A 93 7.82 -11.93 -4.93
CA THR A 93 6.35 -12.14 -4.95
C THR A 93 5.54 -10.85 -5.04
N SER A 94 6.15 -9.70 -4.75
CA SER A 94 5.53 -8.38 -4.96
C SER A 94 5.92 -7.75 -6.30
N LEU A 95 7.00 -8.23 -6.92
CA LEU A 95 7.42 -7.85 -8.26
C LEU A 95 6.66 -8.65 -9.32
N LEU A 96 6.55 -9.96 -9.10
CA LEU A 96 5.80 -10.91 -9.91
C LEU A 96 4.68 -11.48 -9.05
N TYR A 97 3.44 -11.11 -9.36
CA TYR A 97 2.29 -11.50 -8.56
C TYR A 97 1.16 -12.05 -9.42
N SER A 98 0.30 -12.85 -8.79
CA SER A 98 -0.86 -13.41 -9.46
C SER A 98 -1.84 -12.30 -9.82
N ASP A 99 -2.07 -12.17 -11.12
CA ASP A 99 -2.96 -11.18 -11.67
C ASP A 99 -4.00 -11.89 -12.55
N PRO A 100 -5.24 -12.06 -12.06
CA PRO A 100 -6.30 -12.69 -12.84
C PRO A 100 -6.68 -11.88 -14.10
N PHE A 101 -6.13 -10.68 -14.29
CA PHE A 101 -6.34 -9.84 -15.47
C PHE A 101 -5.21 -9.95 -16.49
N SER A 102 -4.10 -10.60 -16.14
CA SER A 102 -3.04 -10.89 -17.10
C SER A 102 -3.42 -12.06 -18.00
N SER A 103 -3.01 -12.00 -19.27
CA SER A 103 -3.20 -13.08 -20.25
C SER A 103 -2.56 -14.41 -19.82
N ILE A 104 -1.54 -14.35 -18.95
CA ILE A 104 -0.84 -15.52 -18.41
C ILE A 104 -1.09 -15.74 -16.92
N GLY A 105 -2.02 -14.98 -16.31
CA GLY A 105 -2.33 -15.06 -14.88
C GLY A 105 -1.27 -14.46 -13.92
N LEU A 106 -0.26 -13.80 -14.47
CA LEU A 106 0.85 -13.18 -13.75
C LEU A 106 1.13 -11.79 -14.32
N SER A 107 1.38 -10.82 -13.44
CA SER A 107 1.84 -9.49 -13.84
C SER A 107 3.14 -9.14 -13.15
N VAL A 108 3.98 -8.38 -13.86
CA VAL A 108 5.17 -7.74 -13.32
C VAL A 108 4.84 -6.28 -13.04
N THR A 109 5.19 -5.77 -11.85
CA THR A 109 5.05 -4.34 -11.54
C THR A 109 6.36 -3.59 -11.78
N GLU A 110 6.28 -2.46 -12.47
CA GLU A 110 7.37 -1.49 -12.61
C GLU A 110 7.29 -0.36 -11.57
N ARG A 111 6.42 -0.51 -10.57
CA ARG A 111 6.23 0.47 -9.49
C ARG A 111 7.17 0.14 -8.33
N SER A 112 7.72 1.18 -7.72
CA SER A 112 8.67 1.10 -6.59
C SER A 112 8.54 2.34 -5.71
N GLY A 113 9.41 2.46 -4.69
CA GLY A 113 9.44 3.63 -3.79
C GLY A 113 8.26 3.67 -2.81
N PHE A 114 7.92 2.51 -2.24
CA PHE A 114 6.77 2.36 -1.37
C PHE A 114 7.16 2.52 0.11
N PHE A 115 6.25 3.13 0.88
CA PHE A 115 6.46 3.40 2.30
C PHE A 115 5.20 3.13 3.13
N ILE A 116 5.40 2.97 4.44
CA ILE A 116 4.38 3.19 5.46
C ILE A 116 4.63 4.58 6.05
N HIS A 117 3.67 5.49 5.91
CA HIS A 117 3.83 6.88 6.37
C HIS A 117 2.52 7.50 6.84
N GLY A 118 2.60 8.68 7.44
CA GLY A 118 1.43 9.42 7.93
C GLY A 118 0.63 10.10 6.83
N ARG A 119 -0.60 10.50 7.16
CA ARG A 119 -1.43 11.32 6.29
C ARG A 119 -0.69 12.60 5.88
N GLY A 120 -0.94 13.07 4.66
CA GLY A 120 -0.30 14.27 4.12
C GLY A 120 -1.16 14.94 3.06
N PRO A 121 -0.76 16.10 2.52
CA PRO A 121 -1.59 16.87 1.59
C PRO A 121 -2.02 16.06 0.36
N LYS A 122 -1.10 15.27 -0.21
CA LYS A 122 -1.36 14.47 -1.41
C LYS A 122 -2.06 13.13 -1.11
N GLY A 123 -1.82 12.53 0.05
CA GLY A 123 -2.14 11.12 0.32
C GLY A 123 -1.24 10.16 -0.47
N SER A 124 -1.67 8.90 -0.60
CA SER A 124 -0.86 7.81 -1.18
C SER A 124 -1.26 7.43 -2.60
N ASP A 125 -0.24 7.21 -3.44
CA ASP A 125 -0.36 6.64 -4.79
C ASP A 125 0.22 5.22 -4.85
N GLY A 126 0.29 4.52 -3.71
CA GLY A 126 0.80 3.16 -3.59
C GLY A 126 1.34 2.81 -2.20
N CYS A 127 1.75 3.78 -1.40
CA CYS A 127 2.15 3.60 0.01
C CYS A 127 1.00 3.10 0.90
N ILE A 128 1.32 2.64 2.12
CA ILE A 128 0.34 2.38 3.18
C ILE A 128 0.27 3.59 4.10
N VAL A 129 -0.93 4.09 4.36
CA VAL A 129 -1.17 5.29 5.19
C VAL A 129 -2.12 4.94 6.33
N PRO A 130 -1.61 4.62 7.53
CA PRO A 130 -2.46 4.43 8.70
C PRO A 130 -3.31 5.68 8.98
N ASP A 131 -4.58 5.46 9.31
CA ASP A 131 -5.56 6.53 9.49
C ASP A 131 -5.23 7.42 10.70
N LYS A 132 -4.75 6.79 11.79
CA LYS A 132 -4.44 7.46 13.05
C LYS A 132 -2.95 7.62 13.26
N ALA A 133 -2.53 8.85 13.57
CA ALA A 133 -1.13 9.18 13.82
C ALA A 133 -0.55 8.47 15.06
N THR A 134 -1.37 8.18 16.07
CA THR A 134 -0.95 7.42 17.26
C THR A 134 -0.59 5.98 16.92
N ASP A 135 -1.39 5.34 16.06
CA ASP A 135 -1.20 3.95 15.67
C ASP A 135 0.04 3.83 14.77
N LEU A 136 0.22 4.79 13.85
CA LEU A 136 1.45 4.91 13.07
C LEU A 136 2.69 5.07 13.96
N ARG A 137 2.65 5.96 14.96
CA ARG A 137 3.79 6.17 15.85
C ARG A 137 4.16 4.87 16.56
N ALA A 138 3.18 4.20 17.16
CA ALA A 138 3.40 2.93 17.86
C ALA A 138 3.95 1.84 16.92
N LEU A 139 3.47 1.80 15.67
CA LEU A 139 3.96 0.89 14.64
C LEU A 139 5.42 1.18 14.27
N LEU A 140 5.75 2.44 13.96
CA LEU A 140 7.11 2.84 13.59
C LEU A 140 8.11 2.61 14.73
N ASP A 141 7.73 2.88 15.97
CA ASP A 141 8.55 2.59 17.16
C ASP A 141 8.84 1.08 17.27
N ALA A 142 7.87 0.23 16.96
CA ALA A 142 8.04 -1.21 16.99
C ALA A 142 8.90 -1.73 15.81
N ILE A 143 8.78 -1.12 14.63
CA ILE A 143 9.63 -1.42 13.47
C ILE A 143 11.08 -1.05 13.78
N GLU A 144 11.33 0.17 14.27
CA GLU A 144 12.67 0.68 14.61
C GLU A 144 13.36 -0.16 15.69
N SER A 145 12.59 -0.65 16.67
CA SER A 145 13.13 -1.44 17.78
C SER A 145 13.31 -2.94 17.44
N SER A 146 12.90 -3.39 16.25
CA SER A 146 12.92 -4.82 15.91
C SER A 146 14.32 -5.27 15.47
N PRO A 147 14.95 -6.24 16.16
CA PRO A 147 16.27 -6.76 15.78
C PRO A 147 16.20 -7.77 14.62
N SER A 148 15.00 -8.11 14.15
CA SER A 148 14.79 -9.13 13.11
C SER A 148 13.90 -8.60 11.99
N PRO A 149 14.05 -9.14 10.77
CA PRO A 149 13.23 -8.72 9.63
C PRO A 149 11.73 -8.81 9.92
N ILE A 150 10.98 -7.84 9.40
CA ILE A 150 9.53 -7.80 9.48
C ILE A 150 8.98 -8.06 8.09
N LEU A 151 8.20 -9.13 7.96
CA LEU A 151 7.55 -9.49 6.71
C LEU A 151 6.16 -8.84 6.67
N LEU A 152 5.89 -8.03 5.65
CA LEU A 152 4.55 -7.56 5.33
C LEU A 152 3.98 -8.40 4.18
N THR A 153 2.83 -9.03 4.42
CA THR A 153 2.05 -9.71 3.38
C THR A 153 0.91 -8.81 2.95
N VAL A 154 0.87 -8.44 1.67
CA VAL A 154 -0.21 -7.66 1.07
C VAL A 154 -1.08 -8.57 0.21
N TYR A 155 -2.38 -8.51 0.41
CA TYR A 155 -3.33 -9.32 -0.35
C TYR A 155 -4.53 -8.48 -0.79
N SER A 156 -5.14 -8.94 -1.87
CA SER A 156 -6.27 -8.35 -2.57
C SER A 156 -7.60 -9.04 -2.27
N GLU A 157 -7.62 -10.05 -1.38
CA GLU A 157 -8.85 -10.79 -1.03
C GLU A 157 -9.98 -9.82 -0.65
N GLY A 158 -11.20 -10.08 -1.16
CA GLY A 158 -12.38 -9.26 -0.90
C GLY A 158 -12.69 -8.16 -1.94
N MET A 159 -11.92 -7.99 -3.01
CA MET A 159 -12.40 -7.19 -4.14
C MET A 159 -13.61 -7.92 -4.75
N ASN A 160 -14.82 -7.44 -4.44
CA ASN A 160 -16.06 -7.92 -5.06
C ASN A 160 -15.84 -8.10 -6.56
N ALA A 161 -16.24 -9.24 -7.11
CA ALA A 161 -16.12 -9.54 -8.54
C ALA A 161 -16.66 -8.38 -9.42
N GLU A 162 -17.65 -7.63 -8.93
CA GLU A 162 -18.18 -6.42 -9.56
C GLU A 162 -17.17 -5.25 -9.66
N LYS A 163 -16.37 -4.99 -8.61
CA LYS A 163 -15.32 -3.95 -8.64
C LYS A 163 -14.16 -4.36 -9.56
N ILE A 164 -13.90 -5.65 -9.60
CA ILE A 164 -12.95 -6.31 -10.49
C ILE A 164 -13.39 -6.18 -11.96
N ASP A 165 -14.63 -6.55 -12.28
CA ASP A 165 -15.15 -6.56 -13.65
C ASP A 165 -15.25 -5.15 -14.23
N ALA A 166 -15.58 -4.16 -13.40
CA ALA A 166 -15.63 -2.78 -13.85
C ALA A 166 -14.23 -2.12 -13.98
N ALA A 167 -13.19 -2.60 -13.27
CA ALA A 167 -11.81 -2.18 -13.53
C ALA A 167 -11.28 -2.67 -14.89
N ARG A 168 -11.82 -3.78 -15.44
CA ARG A 168 -11.47 -4.32 -16.76
C ARG A 168 -11.77 -3.36 -17.92
N PHE A 169 -12.88 -2.63 -17.86
CA PHE A 169 -13.34 -1.80 -18.98
C PHE A 169 -12.58 -0.48 -19.15
N PHE A 170 -11.95 0.02 -18.09
CA PHE A 170 -11.24 1.31 -18.12
C PHE A 170 -9.71 1.18 -18.21
N GLY A 171 -9.15 -0.03 -18.06
CA GLY A 171 -7.72 -0.30 -18.20
C GLY A 171 -7.25 -0.40 -19.66
N ASN A 172 -8.16 -0.51 -20.63
CA ASN A 172 -7.86 -0.64 -22.07
C ASN A 172 -7.99 0.68 -22.86
N VAL A 173 -7.96 1.82 -22.18
CA VAL A 173 -7.88 3.14 -22.84
C VAL A 173 -6.64 3.86 -22.32
N GLY A 174 -5.53 3.63 -23.01
CA GLY A 174 -4.22 4.21 -22.76
C GLY A 174 -3.23 3.67 -23.77
#